data_AF-A0A9D0N724-F1
#
_entry.id   AF-A0A9D0N724-F1
#
_cell.length_a   1.000
_cell.length_b   1.000
_cell.length_c   1.000
_cell.angle_alpha   90.00
_cell.angle_beta   90.00
_cell.angle_gamma   90.00
#
_symmetry.space_group_name_H-M   'P 1'
#
loop_
_entity.id
_entity.type
_entity.pdbx_description
1 polymer ?
#
loop_
_entity_poly.entity_id
_entity_poly.type
_entity_poly.pdbx_seq_one_letter_code
_entity_poly.pdbx_strand_id
1 'polypeptide(L)'
;MDCQQYLFEFCLDSSTGRPVVRKYAVQSMQEGDIPYLLQKRVPQQMERVMGSTQKQYKPHVDFDEMLALAKTDPATFEAKRTEYIESFLTGVPAEKQARLRGLQWQIDQTRQLARTPMASCIAISSMMWDSLRQLGNQQRELVELSIRQTPQFASTKKSAPAAKGTIIPFPAR
;
A
#
# COMPACT_ATOMS: atom_id res chain seq x y z
N MET A 1 8.85 -1.72 -36.26
CA MET A 1 8.74 -2.45 -34.99
C MET A 1 8.46 -1.42 -33.91
N ASP A 2 7.19 -1.04 -33.74
CA ASP A 2 6.78 -0.08 -32.71
C ASP A 2 5.85 -0.80 -31.74
N CYS A 3 6.44 -1.39 -30.69
CA CYS A 3 5.65 -1.82 -29.54
C CYS A 3 5.29 -0.57 -28.76
N GLN A 4 4.12 0.01 -29.04
CA GLN A 4 3.53 1.03 -28.17
C GLN A 4 3.28 0.39 -26.79
N GLN A 5 4.20 0.59 -25.85
CA GLN A 5 3.99 0.21 -24.46
C GLN A 5 2.96 1.15 -23.85
N TYR A 6 1.89 0.57 -23.33
CA TYR A 6 0.83 1.30 -22.65
C TYR A 6 0.82 0.88 -21.18
N LEU A 7 0.83 1.86 -20.28
CA LEU A 7 0.69 1.64 -18.85
C LEU A 7 -0.79 1.84 -18.51
N PHE A 8 -1.38 0.82 -17.88
CA PHE A 8 -2.77 0.83 -17.46
C PHE A 8 -2.85 1.19 -15.98
N GLU A 9 -3.43 2.34 -15.67
CA GLU A 9 -3.69 2.77 -14.29
C GLU A 9 -5.16 2.45 -13.95
N PHE A 10 -5.38 1.69 -12.88
CA PHE A 10 -6.71 1.44 -12.33
C PHE A 10 -7.05 2.55 -11.35
N CYS A 11 -7.92 3.47 -11.76
CA CYS A 11 -8.46 4.51 -10.91
C CYS A 11 -9.89 4.15 -10.49
N LEU A 12 -10.24 4.42 -9.24
CA LEU A 12 -11.63 4.40 -8.80
C LEU A 12 -12.26 5.74 -9.18
N ASP A 13 -13.37 5.70 -9.92
CA ASP A 13 -14.16 6.89 -10.21
C ASP A 13 -14.75 7.44 -8.90
N SER A 14 -14.35 8.66 -8.51
CA SER A 14 -14.80 9.30 -7.27
C SER A 14 -16.31 9.51 -7.16
N SER A 15 -17.05 9.44 -8.26
CA SER A 15 -18.51 9.61 -8.25
C SER A 15 -19.28 8.29 -8.12
N THR A 16 -18.71 7.18 -8.60
CA THR A 16 -19.43 5.89 -8.69
C THR A 16 -18.74 4.74 -7.96
N GLY A 17 -17.49 4.93 -7.51
CA GLY A 17 -16.67 3.90 -6.86
C GLY A 17 -16.31 2.75 -7.79
N ARG A 18 -16.60 2.83 -9.09
CA ARG A 18 -16.32 1.76 -10.06
C ARG A 18 -14.86 1.85 -10.54
N PRO A 19 -14.19 0.70 -10.72
CA PRO A 19 -12.85 0.69 -11.29
C PRO A 19 -12.89 1.10 -12.77
N VAL A 20 -12.15 2.14 -13.11
CA VAL A 20 -11.95 2.64 -14.46
C VAL A 20 -10.49 2.48 -14.84
N VAL A 21 -10.24 1.88 -15.99
CA VAL A 21 -8.88 1.68 -16.51
C VAL A 21 -8.52 2.84 -17.43
N ARG A 22 -7.49 3.60 -17.08
CA ARG A 22 -6.94 4.65 -17.95
C ARG A 22 -5.69 4.14 -18.65
N LYS A 23 -5.66 4.31 -19.97
CA LYS A 23 -4.56 3.91 -20.84
C LYS A 23 -3.65 5.12 -21.07
N TYR A 24 -2.41 5.04 -20.65
CA TYR A 24 -1.39 6.08 -20.89
C TYR A 24 -0.36 5.57 -21.89
N ALA A 25 -0.11 6.35 -22.94
CA ALA A 25 0.94 6.06 -23.92
C ALA A 25 2.30 6.32 -23.28
N VAL A 26 3.15 5.30 -23.22
CA VAL A 26 4.53 5.44 -22.72
C VAL A 26 5.41 5.76 -23.92
N GLN A 27 5.55 7.05 -24.25
CA GLN A 27 6.55 7.51 -25.20
C GLN A 27 7.89 7.68 -24.46
N SER A 28 8.84 6.79 -24.79
CA SER A 28 10.28 6.88 -24.50
C SER A 28 10.65 7.25 -23.06
N MET A 29 10.65 6.27 -22.15
CA MET A 29 11.40 6.36 -20.89
C MET A 29 12.64 5.46 -21.01
N GLN A 30 13.83 6.01 -20.78
CA GLN A 30 15.07 5.23 -20.76
C GLN A 30 15.16 4.44 -19.43
N GLU A 31 15.83 3.29 -19.45
CA GLU A 31 15.89 2.25 -18.39
C GLU A 31 16.39 2.70 -16.99
N GLY A 32 16.64 3.99 -16.77
CA GLY A 32 17.08 4.57 -15.49
C GLY A 32 15.97 5.15 -14.60
N ASP A 33 14.73 5.30 -15.07
CA ASP A 33 13.69 6.07 -14.35
C ASP A 33 12.86 5.27 -13.33
N ILE A 34 13.13 3.97 -13.17
CA ILE A 34 12.32 3.07 -12.34
C ILE A 34 12.52 3.19 -10.80
N PRO A 35 13.61 3.76 -10.22
CA PRO A 35 13.73 3.78 -8.75
C PRO A 35 12.99 4.93 -8.02
N TYR A 36 12.49 5.98 -8.69
CA TYR A 36 12.05 7.21 -7.98
C TYR A 36 10.57 7.61 -8.14
N LEU A 37 9.77 6.89 -8.92
CA LEU A 37 8.38 7.27 -9.19
C LEU A 37 7.36 6.89 -8.10
N LEU A 38 7.80 6.33 -6.97
CA LEU A 38 6.97 6.13 -5.77
C LEU A 38 7.04 7.30 -4.76
N GLN A 39 7.85 8.33 -5.02
CA GLN A 39 8.01 9.47 -4.10
C GLN A 39 7.04 10.63 -4.36
N LYS A 40 6.32 10.67 -5.49
CA LYS A 40 5.55 11.85 -5.91
C LYS A 40 4.12 11.56 -6.39
N ARG A 41 3.27 11.03 -5.52
CA ARG A 41 1.81 11.22 -5.64
C ARG A 41 1.09 11.09 -4.29
N VAL A 42 1.50 11.88 -3.30
CA VAL A 42 0.61 12.21 -2.18
C VAL A 42 -0.19 13.45 -2.60
N PRO A 43 -1.51 13.37 -2.82
CA PRO A 43 -2.30 14.57 -3.07
C PRO A 43 -2.24 15.50 -1.84
N GLN A 44 -1.87 16.76 -2.07
CA GLN A 44 -1.63 17.80 -1.06
C GLN A 44 -2.80 18.04 -0.07
N GLN A 45 -3.98 17.47 -0.34
CA GLN A 45 -5.14 17.61 0.54
C GLN A 45 -5.18 16.59 1.69
N MET A 46 -4.28 15.59 1.69
CA MET A 46 -4.16 14.60 2.77
C MET A 46 -3.13 15.00 3.86
N GLU A 47 -2.71 16.27 3.93
CA GLU A 47 -1.76 16.73 4.96
C GLU A 47 -2.43 17.14 6.29
N ARG A 48 -3.76 17.34 6.32
CA ARG A 48 -4.44 17.85 7.52
C ARG A 48 -4.77 16.81 8.60
N VAL A 49 -4.66 15.50 8.32
CA VAL A 49 -5.07 14.43 9.27
C VAL A 49 -3.89 13.62 9.83
N MET A 50 -2.69 13.71 9.24
CA MET A 50 -1.54 12.88 9.61
C MET A 50 -0.36 13.70 10.17
N GLY A 51 -0.64 14.56 11.15
CA GLY A 51 0.41 15.24 11.91
C GLY A 51 1.07 14.27 12.90
N SER A 52 2.15 13.57 12.49
CA SER A 52 3.35 13.27 13.31
C SER A 52 4.23 12.09 12.85
N THR A 53 3.88 11.29 11.84
CA THR A 53 4.67 10.06 11.52
C THR A 53 5.45 10.15 10.22
N GLN A 54 6.25 11.20 10.01
CA GLN A 54 7.25 11.23 8.94
C GLN A 54 8.54 10.59 9.44
N LYS A 55 8.57 9.26 9.58
CA LYS A 55 9.81 8.53 9.87
C LYS A 55 10.61 8.43 8.57
N GLN A 56 11.70 9.18 8.48
CA GLN A 56 12.60 9.20 7.32
C GLN A 56 13.07 7.76 7.00
N TYR A 57 12.58 7.20 5.90
CA TYR A 57 13.04 5.91 5.38
C TYR A 57 14.37 6.13 4.66
N LYS A 58 15.48 5.97 5.37
CA LYS A 58 16.80 5.82 4.76
C LYS A 58 17.02 4.31 4.55
N PRO A 59 17.05 3.81 3.30
CA PRO A 59 17.57 2.47 3.05
C PRO A 59 19.04 2.50 3.49
N HIS A 60 19.40 1.65 4.45
CA HIS A 60 20.76 1.58 4.99
C HIS A 60 21.74 0.88 4.03
N VAL A 61 21.30 0.43 2.86
CA VAL A 61 22.11 -0.38 1.95
C VAL A 61 22.17 0.28 0.58
N ASP A 62 23.39 0.46 0.07
CA ASP A 62 23.65 0.99 -1.26
C ASP A 62 23.21 -0.03 -2.32
N PHE A 63 22.25 0.38 -3.15
CA PHE A 63 21.68 -0.48 -4.19
C PHE A 63 22.73 -0.86 -5.24
N ASP A 64 23.59 0.09 -5.62
CA ASP A 64 24.58 -0.13 -6.68
C ASP A 64 25.64 -1.15 -6.23
N GLU A 65 26.05 -1.09 -4.95
CA GLU A 65 26.94 -2.07 -4.34
C GLU A 65 26.33 -3.48 -4.34
N MET A 66 25.07 -3.60 -3.89
CA MET A 66 24.37 -4.89 -3.87
C MET A 66 24.15 -5.46 -5.27
N LEU A 67 23.84 -4.61 -6.25
CA LEU A 67 23.64 -5.02 -7.64
C LEU A 67 24.94 -5.51 -8.27
N ALA A 68 26.05 -4.80 -8.03
CA ALA A 68 27.36 -5.24 -8.48
C ALA A 68 27.71 -6.61 -7.88
N LEU A 69 27.50 -6.78 -6.57
CA LEU A 69 27.77 -8.02 -5.86
C LEU A 69 26.90 -9.19 -6.38
N ALA A 70 25.61 -8.96 -6.65
CA ALA A 70 24.73 -9.98 -7.19
C ALA A 70 25.16 -10.49 -8.58
N LYS A 71 25.87 -9.67 -9.37
CA LYS A 71 26.39 -10.03 -10.69
C LYS A 71 27.73 -10.77 -10.61
N THR A 72 28.61 -10.36 -9.70
CA THR A 72 29.97 -10.88 -9.59
C THR A 72 30.09 -12.08 -8.67
N ASP A 73 29.40 -12.05 -7.52
CA ASP A 73 29.42 -13.10 -6.49
C ASP A 73 28.04 -13.23 -5.81
N PRO A 74 27.16 -14.07 -6.38
CA PRO A 74 25.83 -14.32 -5.81
C PRO A 74 25.85 -14.90 -4.40
N ALA A 75 26.89 -15.66 -4.02
CA ALA A 75 26.96 -16.28 -2.70
C ALA A 75 27.20 -15.24 -1.61
N THR A 76 28.14 -14.32 -1.85
CA THR A 76 28.42 -13.21 -0.93
C THR A 76 27.23 -12.24 -0.85
N PHE A 77 26.49 -12.04 -1.94
CA PHE A 77 25.24 -11.27 -1.93
C PHE A 77 24.20 -11.88 -0.96
N GLU A 78 23.95 -13.19 -1.03
CA GLU A 78 22.97 -13.85 -0.15
C GLU A 78 23.41 -13.86 1.32
N ALA A 79 24.72 -13.96 1.58
CA ALA A 79 25.28 -13.84 2.93
C ALA A 79 25.02 -12.45 3.52
N LYS A 80 25.38 -11.38 2.78
CA LYS A 80 25.12 -10.00 3.19
C LYS A 80 23.63 -9.73 3.39
N ARG A 81 22.77 -10.23 2.49
CA ARG A 81 21.32 -10.11 2.61
C ARG A 81 20.82 -10.72 3.93
N THR A 82 21.25 -11.92 4.26
CA THR A 82 20.86 -12.61 5.50
C THR A 82 21.31 -11.84 6.73
N GLU A 83 22.54 -11.34 6.73
CA GLU A 83 23.09 -10.50 7.81
C GLU A 83 22.24 -9.25 8.05
N TYR A 84 21.88 -8.52 6.99
CA TYR A 84 21.02 -7.35 7.10
C TYR A 84 19.65 -7.69 7.69
N ILE A 85 19.03 -8.79 7.25
CA ILE A 85 17.73 -9.23 7.74
C ILE A 85 17.81 -9.59 9.23
N GLU A 86 18.83 -10.35 9.64
CA GLU A 86 19.00 -10.71 11.06
C GLU A 86 19.29 -9.48 11.92
N SER A 87 20.09 -8.53 11.44
CA SER A 87 20.33 -7.27 12.15
C SER A 87 19.03 -6.49 12.38
N PHE A 88 18.15 -6.45 11.38
CA PHE A 88 16.84 -5.81 11.48
C PHE A 88 15.95 -6.55 12.47
N LEU A 89 15.84 -7.88 12.35
CA LEU A 89 14.99 -8.69 13.22
C LEU A 89 15.41 -8.62 14.69
N THR A 90 16.72 -8.59 14.96
CA THR A 90 17.26 -8.47 16.31
C THR A 90 16.93 -7.10 16.93
N GLY A 91 16.80 -6.04 16.13
CA GLY A 91 16.40 -4.71 16.57
C GLY A 91 14.90 -4.54 16.87
N VAL A 92 14.05 -5.52 16.54
CA VAL A 92 12.60 -5.45 16.78
C VAL A 92 12.27 -5.96 18.20
N PRO A 93 11.26 -5.40 18.91
CA PRO A 93 10.80 -5.93 20.20
C PRO A 93 10.42 -7.42 20.15
N ALA A 94 10.76 -8.16 21.21
CA ALA A 94 10.62 -9.62 21.30
C ALA A 94 9.21 -10.14 20.95
N GLU A 95 8.16 -9.41 21.35
CA GLU A 95 6.76 -9.75 21.04
C GLU A 95 6.48 -9.89 19.54
N LYS A 96 7.18 -9.12 18.70
CA LYS A 96 6.99 -9.10 17.24
C LYS A 96 8.01 -9.95 16.50
N GLN A 97 9.14 -10.30 17.13
CA GLN A 97 10.21 -11.05 16.49
C GLN A 97 9.74 -12.40 15.95
N ALA A 98 8.96 -13.16 16.75
CA ALA A 98 8.47 -14.49 16.34
C ALA A 98 7.62 -14.41 15.06
N ARG A 99 6.70 -13.42 14.99
CA ARG A 99 5.85 -13.20 13.83
C ARG A 99 6.66 -12.82 12.59
N LEU A 100 7.62 -11.92 12.74
CA LEU A 100 8.45 -11.45 11.63
C LEU A 100 9.39 -12.54 11.11
N ARG A 101 9.96 -13.37 11.99
CA ARG A 101 10.76 -14.54 11.57
C ARG A 101 9.94 -15.54 10.77
N GLY A 102 8.69 -15.80 11.16
CA GLY A 102 7.78 -16.63 10.38
C GLY A 102 7.50 -16.04 8.99
N LEU A 103 7.31 -14.72 8.90
CA LEU A 103 7.13 -14.04 7.61
C LEU A 103 8.40 -14.11 6.75
N GLN A 104 9.56 -13.88 7.36
CA GLN A 104 10.85 -13.97 6.68
C GLN A 104 11.07 -15.37 6.10
N TRP A 105 10.78 -16.42 6.88
CA TRP A 105 10.82 -17.80 6.41
C TRP A 105 9.89 -18.01 5.20
N GLN A 106 8.66 -17.49 5.23
CA GLN A 106 7.74 -17.60 4.10
C GLN A 106 8.29 -16.90 2.84
N ILE A 107 8.93 -15.74 3.00
CA ILE A 107 9.59 -15.03 1.89
C ILE A 107 10.74 -15.88 1.33
N ASP A 108 11.60 -16.43 2.20
CA ASP A 108 12.73 -17.24 1.76
C ASP A 108 12.30 -18.51 1.04
N GLN A 109 11.24 -19.19 1.52
CA GLN A 109 10.69 -20.34 0.81
C GLN A 109 10.08 -19.96 -0.54
N THR A 110 9.39 -18.83 -0.60
CA THR A 110 8.85 -18.31 -1.87
C THR A 110 9.96 -18.06 -2.88
N ARG A 111 11.12 -17.57 -2.43
CA ARG A 111 12.32 -17.40 -3.27
C ARG A 111 12.89 -18.73 -3.74
N GLN A 112 13.04 -19.70 -2.84
CA GLN A 112 13.61 -21.02 -3.14
C GLN A 112 12.75 -21.82 -4.12
N LEU A 113 11.42 -21.73 -3.99
CA LEU A 113 10.48 -22.45 -4.85
C LEU A 113 10.30 -21.79 -6.23
N ALA A 114 10.64 -20.51 -6.36
CA ALA A 114 10.51 -19.79 -7.61
C ALA A 114 11.57 -20.23 -8.63
N ARG A 115 11.13 -20.44 -9.88
CA ARG A 115 12.02 -20.87 -10.99
C ARG A 115 13.05 -19.82 -11.40
N THR A 116 12.75 -18.53 -11.17
CA THR A 116 13.62 -17.41 -11.55
C THR A 116 13.56 -16.31 -10.50
N PRO A 117 14.61 -15.46 -10.38
CA PRO A 117 14.60 -14.31 -9.48
C PRO A 117 13.43 -13.35 -9.74
N MET A 118 13.08 -13.12 -11.00
CA MET A 118 11.93 -12.28 -11.37
C MET A 118 10.60 -12.90 -10.93
N ALA A 119 10.42 -14.22 -11.10
CA ALA A 119 9.23 -14.91 -10.62
C ALA A 119 9.10 -14.80 -9.09
N SER A 120 10.23 -14.89 -8.36
CA SER A 120 10.22 -14.69 -6.90
C SER A 120 9.78 -13.27 -6.51
N CYS A 121 10.23 -12.25 -7.25
CA CYS A 121 9.85 -10.85 -7.02
C CYS A 121 8.34 -10.66 -7.21
N ILE A 122 7.78 -11.18 -8.30
CA ILE A 122 6.34 -11.14 -8.57
C ILE A 122 5.57 -11.85 -7.45
N ALA A 123 5.99 -13.06 -7.05
CA ALA A 123 5.34 -13.82 -6.00
C ALA A 123 5.33 -13.10 -4.64
N ILE A 124 6.47 -12.53 -4.23
CA ILE A 124 6.57 -11.74 -2.99
C ILE A 124 5.71 -10.48 -3.08
N SER A 125 5.68 -9.80 -4.24
CA SER A 125 4.81 -8.64 -4.45
C SER A 125 3.33 -8.99 -4.29
N SER A 126 2.91 -10.14 -4.80
CA SER A 126 1.54 -10.65 -4.63
C SER A 126 1.21 -10.91 -3.16
N MET A 127 2.11 -11.53 -2.40
CA MET A 127 1.93 -11.72 -0.94
C MET A 127 1.70 -10.40 -0.20
N MET A 128 2.44 -9.34 -0.58
CA MET A 128 2.26 -8.00 0.00
C MET A 128 0.87 -7.43 -0.35
N TRP A 129 0.45 -7.53 -1.61
CA TRP A 129 -0.88 -7.09 -2.04
C TRP A 129 -2.01 -7.86 -1.37
N ASP A 130 -1.84 -9.17 -1.16
CA ASP A 130 -2.84 -9.98 -0.48
C ASP A 130 -2.97 -9.60 0.99
N SER A 131 -1.86 -9.27 1.65
CA SER A 131 -1.87 -8.76 3.02
C SER A 131 -2.60 -7.41 3.11
N LEU A 132 -2.36 -6.51 2.14
CA LEU A 132 -3.06 -5.22 2.07
C LEU A 132 -4.57 -5.39 1.82
N ARG A 133 -4.96 -6.31 0.93
CA ARG A 133 -6.37 -6.65 0.68
C ARG A 133 -7.05 -7.19 1.93
N GLN A 134 -6.38 -8.09 2.65
CA GLN A 134 -6.88 -8.63 3.92
C GLN A 134 -7.10 -7.52 4.96
N LEU A 135 -6.12 -6.62 5.11
CA LEU A 135 -6.27 -5.48 6.01
C LEU A 135 -7.44 -4.58 5.60
N GLY A 136 -7.59 -4.29 4.30
CA GLY A 136 -8.71 -3.50 3.79
C GLY A 136 -10.08 -4.19 3.97
N ASN A 137 -10.13 -5.52 3.94
CA ASN A 137 -11.34 -6.28 4.28
C ASN A 137 -11.67 -6.13 5.77
N GLN A 138 -10.69 -6.35 6.65
CA GLN A 138 -10.84 -6.22 8.10
C GLN A 138 -11.28 -4.81 8.50
N GLN A 139 -10.69 -3.78 7.88
CA GLN A 139 -11.09 -2.40 8.13
C GLN A 139 -12.57 -2.16 7.77
N ARG A 140 -13.02 -2.65 6.61
CA ARG A 140 -14.42 -2.52 6.20
C ARG A 140 -15.37 -3.24 7.15
N GLU A 141 -15.02 -4.45 7.56
CA GLU A 141 -15.80 -5.21 8.54
C GLU A 141 -15.94 -4.45 9.87
N LEU A 142 -14.83 -3.93 10.40
CA LEU A 142 -14.85 -3.13 11.62
C LEU A 142 -15.70 -1.86 11.48
N VAL A 143 -15.64 -1.18 10.34
CA VAL A 143 -16.49 -0.01 10.05
C VAL A 143 -17.96 -0.40 10.04
N GLU A 144 -18.34 -1.49 9.35
CA GLU A 144 -19.72 -1.97 9.33
C GLU A 144 -20.24 -2.31 10.72
N LEU A 145 -19.43 -3.00 11.54
CA LEU A 145 -19.78 -3.31 12.92
C LEU A 145 -19.96 -2.04 13.76
N SER A 146 -19.11 -1.03 13.58
CA SER A 146 -19.22 0.25 14.29
C SER A 146 -20.52 1.01 13.92
N ILE A 147 -20.93 0.96 12.66
CA ILE A 147 -22.18 1.59 12.19
C ILE A 147 -23.39 0.87 12.80
N ARG A 148 -23.37 -0.47 12.84
CA ARG A 148 -24.45 -1.29 13.45
C ARG A 148 -24.58 -1.10 14.96
N GLN A 149 -23.47 -0.84 15.64
CA GLN A 149 -23.46 -0.61 17.09
C GLN A 149 -23.88 0.81 17.48
N THR A 150 -23.96 1.75 16.53
CA THR A 150 -24.56 3.06 16.81
C THR A 150 -26.07 2.83 16.93
N PRO A 151 -26.67 2.94 18.13
CA PRO A 151 -28.12 2.91 18.21
C PRO A 151 -28.60 4.08 17.36
N GLN A 152 -29.40 3.80 16.33
CA GLN A 152 -30.33 4.81 15.84
C GLN A 152 -31.05 5.30 17.09
N PHE A 153 -30.74 6.51 17.55
CA PHE A 153 -31.60 7.20 18.49
C PHE A 153 -32.98 7.12 17.87
N ALA A 154 -33.82 6.27 18.44
CA ALA A 154 -35.17 6.05 18.01
C ALA A 154 -35.87 7.40 18.10
N SER A 155 -36.03 8.07 16.96
CA SER A 155 -36.99 9.16 16.84
C SER A 155 -38.37 8.54 16.61
N THR A 156 -38.85 7.80 17.62
CA THR A 156 -40.28 7.60 17.83
C THR A 156 -40.80 8.71 18.75
N LYS A 157 -40.47 9.97 18.44
CA LYS A 157 -41.35 11.05 18.86
C LYS A 157 -42.52 11.04 17.89
N LYS A 158 -43.64 10.45 18.33
CA LYS A 158 -44.95 10.68 17.73
C LYS A 158 -45.25 12.18 17.90
N SER A 159 -44.74 13.03 17.01
CA SER A 159 -44.97 14.47 17.04
C SER A 159 -46.41 14.73 16.63
N ALA A 160 -47.14 15.41 17.50
CA ALA A 160 -48.40 16.10 17.23
C ALA A 160 -48.31 16.90 15.89
N PRO A 161 -49.45 17.17 15.22
CA PRO A 161 -49.45 17.76 13.88
C PRO A 161 -48.63 19.06 13.85
N ALA A 162 -47.71 19.08 12.88
CA ALA A 162 -46.66 20.07 12.76
C ALA A 162 -47.19 21.50 12.54
N ALA A 163 -46.77 22.44 13.38
CA ALA A 163 -46.75 23.84 13.01
C ALA A 163 -45.77 24.00 11.83
N LYS A 164 -46.20 24.73 10.78
CA LYS A 164 -45.43 24.95 9.56
C LYS A 164 -44.07 25.57 9.90
N GLY A 165 -42.98 24.84 9.66
CA GLY A 165 -41.62 25.34 9.89
C GLY A 165 -41.26 26.45 8.90
N THR A 166 -40.68 27.54 9.40
CA THR A 166 -40.22 28.67 8.59
C THR A 166 -38.94 28.31 7.84
N ILE A 167 -38.99 28.41 6.51
CA ILE A 167 -37.85 28.21 5.62
C ILE A 167 -36.93 29.43 5.72
N ILE A 168 -35.66 29.21 6.08
CA ILE A 168 -34.62 30.24 6.03
C ILE A 168 -33.98 30.20 4.62
N PRO A 169 -34.04 31.29 3.84
CA PRO A 169 -33.49 31.31 2.49
C PRO A 169 -31.95 31.35 2.51
N PHE A 170 -31.34 30.71 1.52
CA PHE A 170 -29.90 30.76 1.30
C PHE A 170 -29.49 32.13 0.75
N PRO A 171 -28.42 32.76 1.28
CA PRO A 171 -27.92 34.01 0.72
C PRO A 171 -27.27 33.74 -0.65
N ALA A 172 -27.73 34.44 -1.68
CA ALA A 172 -27.09 34.47 -2.98
C ALA A 172 -25.74 35.19 -2.87
N ARG A 173 -24.69 34.62 -3.48
CA ARG A 173 -23.37 35.23 -3.62
C ARG A 173 -23.39 36.24 -4.77
#